data_AF-A0A2V7VL05-F1
#
_entry.id   AF-A0A2V7VL05-F1
#
_cell.length_a   1.000
_cell.length_b   1.000
_cell.length_c   1.000
_cell.angle_alpha   90.00
_cell.angle_beta   90.00
_cell.angle_gamma   90.00
#
_symmetry.space_group_name_H-M   'P 1'
#
loop_
_entity.id
_entity.type
_entity.pdbx_description
1 polymer ?
#
loop_
_entity_poly.entity_id
_entity_poly.type
_entity_poly.pdbx_seq_one_letter_code
_entity_poly.pdbx_strand_id
1 'polypeptide(L)'
;MSGWLDARGCLTEAGFAAVSAAAVGQVPPELAGHLASCGRCQQRLLGGGAERPAVKRKEPSLGRMLFVVAAAVLAILGLLLTLRYLATPP
;
A
#
# COMPACT_ATOMS: atom_id res chain seq x y z
N MET A 1 -28.19 -24.48 2.49
CA MET A 1 -27.80 -23.10 2.82
C MET A 1 -26.39 -23.15 3.36
N SER A 2 -25.45 -22.63 2.58
CA SER A 2 -24.01 -22.88 2.76
C SER A 2 -23.51 -22.18 4.03
N GLY A 3 -23.22 -22.94 5.10
CA GLY A 3 -22.64 -22.49 6.38
C GLY A 3 -21.20 -21.97 6.32
N TRP A 4 -20.86 -21.32 5.21
CA TRP A 4 -19.52 -20.88 4.83
C TRP A 4 -19.31 -19.39 5.11
N LEU A 5 -20.39 -18.68 5.42
CA LEU A 5 -20.43 -17.26 5.74
C LEU A 5 -20.81 -17.08 7.21
N ASP A 6 -20.14 -16.16 7.90
CA ASP A 6 -20.43 -15.78 9.28
C ASP A 6 -21.64 -14.83 9.35
N ALA A 7 -22.07 -14.49 10.57
CA ALA A 7 -23.17 -13.54 10.79
C ALA A 7 -22.87 -12.12 10.26
N ARG A 8 -21.63 -11.81 9.91
CA ARG A 8 -21.18 -10.53 9.34
C ARG A 8 -21.07 -10.60 7.81
N GLY A 9 -21.46 -11.72 7.21
CA GLY A 9 -21.38 -11.96 5.77
C GLY A 9 -19.95 -12.14 5.26
N CYS A 10 -18.99 -12.53 6.10
CA CYS A 10 -17.60 -12.85 5.72
C CYS A 10 -17.37 -14.36 5.72
N LEU A 11 -16.35 -14.86 5.02
CA LEU A 11 -15.99 -16.29 5.07
C LEU A 11 -15.67 -16.73 6.51
N THR A 12 -16.27 -17.84 6.93
CA THR A 12 -15.90 -18.55 8.17
C THR A 12 -14.54 -19.22 8.01
N GLU A 13 -13.97 -19.69 9.12
CA GLU A 13 -12.70 -20.42 9.10
C GLU A 13 -12.77 -21.69 8.23
N ALA A 14 -13.89 -22.41 8.29
CA ALA A 14 -14.16 -23.55 7.42
C ALA A 14 -14.19 -23.14 5.94
N GLY A 15 -14.73 -21.95 5.64
CA GLY A 15 -14.73 -21.41 4.29
C GLY A 15 -13.34 -21.07 3.78
N PHE A 16 -12.51 -20.45 4.63
CA PHE A 16 -11.11 -20.20 4.30
C PHE A 16 -10.32 -21.48 4.11
N ALA A 17 -10.54 -22.50 4.95
CA ALA A 17 -9.86 -23.78 4.87
C ALA A 17 -10.14 -24.51 3.55
N ALA A 18 -11.37 -24.46 3.03
CA ALA A 18 -11.62 -25.11 1.74
C ALA A 18 -11.11 -24.30 0.55
N VAL A 19 -11.05 -22.97 0.64
CA VAL A 19 -10.40 -22.15 -0.40
C VAL A 19 -8.90 -22.41 -0.42
N SER A 20 -8.25 -22.54 0.74
CA SER A 20 -6.81 -22.79 0.83
C SER A 20 -6.42 -24.23 0.48
N ALA A 21 -7.31 -25.19 0.75
CA ALA A 21 -7.11 -26.60 0.39
C ALA A 21 -7.44 -26.90 -1.08
N ALA A 22 -8.24 -26.05 -1.75
CA ALA A 22 -8.57 -26.24 -3.15
C ALA A 22 -7.38 -25.93 -4.06
N ALA A 23 -7.17 -26.77 -5.07
CA ALA A 23 -6.23 -26.47 -6.15
C ALA A 23 -6.65 -25.18 -6.88
N VAL A 24 -5.68 -24.46 -7.44
CA VAL A 24 -5.94 -23.24 -8.23
C VAL A 24 -6.90 -23.58 -9.36
N GLY A 25 -8.04 -22.88 -9.42
CA GLY A 25 -9.11 -23.13 -10.40
C GLY A 25 -10.16 -24.17 -9.97
N GLN A 26 -10.00 -24.81 -8.81
CA GLN A 26 -11.01 -25.72 -8.23
C GLN A 26 -11.75 -25.13 -7.03
N VAL A 27 -11.62 -23.82 -6.79
CA VAL A 27 -12.39 -23.14 -5.75
C VAL A 27 -13.86 -23.08 -6.17
N PRO A 28 -14.82 -23.41 -5.28
CA PRO A 28 -16.24 -23.29 -5.58
C PRO A 28 -16.60 -21.87 -6.06
N PRO A 29 -17.43 -21.73 -7.11
CA PRO A 29 -17.68 -20.45 -7.77
C PRO A 29 -18.32 -19.42 -6.83
N GLU A 30 -19.18 -19.86 -5.90
CA GLU A 30 -19.78 -19.01 -4.87
C GLU A 30 -18.74 -18.38 -3.93
N LEU A 31 -17.72 -19.16 -3.53
CA LEU A 31 -16.65 -18.68 -2.65
C LEU A 31 -15.67 -17.78 -3.40
N ALA A 32 -15.34 -18.14 -4.64
CA ALA A 32 -14.50 -17.33 -5.52
C ALA A 32 -15.17 -15.97 -5.81
N GLY A 33 -16.48 -15.97 -6.10
CA GLY A 33 -17.27 -14.77 -6.30
C GLY A 33 -17.30 -13.89 -5.05
N HIS A 34 -17.54 -14.48 -3.88
CA HIS A 34 -17.52 -13.73 -2.63
C HIS A 34 -16.13 -13.15 -2.31
N LEU A 35 -15.05 -13.90 -2.53
CA LEU A 35 -13.69 -13.42 -2.33
C LEU A 35 -13.31 -12.29 -3.28
N ALA A 36 -13.80 -12.34 -4.52
CA ALA A 36 -13.61 -11.27 -5.50
C ALA A 36 -14.37 -9.99 -5.11
N SER A 37 -15.56 -10.12 -4.50
CA SER A 37 -16.38 -8.97 -4.10
C SER A 37 -16.08 -8.43 -2.69
N CYS A 38 -15.52 -9.24 -1.79
CA CYS A 38 -15.32 -8.89 -0.39
C CYS A 38 -13.85 -8.55 -0.07
N GLY A 39 -13.54 -7.24 -0.07
CA GLY A 39 -12.18 -6.76 0.21
C GLY A 39 -11.64 -7.20 1.58
N ARG A 40 -12.50 -7.37 2.59
CA ARG A 40 -12.08 -7.85 3.93
C ARG A 40 -11.60 -9.30 3.88
N CYS A 41 -12.32 -10.17 3.16
CA CYS A 41 -11.92 -11.57 3.00
C CYS A 41 -10.69 -11.71 2.09
N GLN A 42 -10.59 -10.88 1.05
CA GLN A 42 -9.43 -10.82 0.16
C GLN A 42 -8.15 -10.43 0.92
N GLN A 43 -8.22 -9.38 1.76
CA GLN A 43 -7.11 -8.97 2.61
C GLN A 43 -6.71 -10.06 3.61
N ARG A 44 -7.69 -10.76 4.19
CA ARG A 44 -7.44 -11.87 5.11
C ARG A 44 -6.79 -13.07 4.41
N LEU A 45 -7.17 -13.39 3.17
CA LEU A 45 -6.60 -14.48 2.37
C LEU A 45 -5.16 -14.17 1.93
N LEU A 46 -4.93 -12.98 1.37
CA LEU A 46 -3.62 -12.54 0.87
C LEU A 46 -2.65 -12.19 2.01
N GLY A 47 -3.17 -11.88 3.19
CA GLY A 47 -2.41 -11.54 4.39
C GLY A 47 -2.36 -12.65 5.44
N GLY A 48 -2.73 -13.89 5.09
CA GLY A 48 -2.91 -15.00 6.02
C GLY A 48 -1.77 -15.16 7.03
N GLY A 49 -2.05 -14.87 8.30
CA GLY A 49 -1.27 -15.33 9.45
C GLY A 49 -0.18 -14.40 9.98
N ALA A 50 0.20 -13.36 9.27
CA ALA A 50 1.00 -12.29 9.86
C ALA A 50 0.09 -11.08 10.01
N GLU A 51 -0.02 -10.54 11.22
CA GLU A 51 0.02 -9.10 11.36
C GLU A 51 1.14 -8.63 10.43
N ARG A 52 0.81 -8.26 9.18
CA ARG A 52 1.70 -7.43 8.39
C ARG A 52 1.93 -6.26 9.33
N PRO A 53 3.16 -6.05 9.86
CA PRO A 53 3.41 -4.87 10.65
C PRO A 53 2.94 -3.76 9.73
N ALA A 54 1.87 -3.06 10.13
CA ALA A 54 1.26 -2.02 9.33
C ALA A 54 2.46 -1.24 8.83
N VAL A 55 2.75 -1.33 7.51
CA VAL A 55 3.99 -0.75 6.98
C VAL A 55 3.82 0.68 7.37
N LYS A 56 4.55 1.11 8.41
CA LYS A 56 4.39 2.42 9.01
C LYS A 56 4.62 3.31 7.83
N ARG A 57 3.53 3.88 7.32
CA ARG A 57 3.55 4.77 6.17
C ARG A 57 4.49 5.83 6.65
N LYS A 58 5.75 5.74 6.18
CA LYS A 58 6.85 6.49 6.75
C LYS A 58 6.45 7.90 6.41
N GLU A 59 5.89 8.60 7.40
CA GLU A 59 5.36 9.93 7.22
C GLU A 59 6.47 10.70 6.50
N PRO A 60 6.19 11.33 5.36
CA PRO A 60 7.21 12.04 4.61
C PRO A 60 7.87 12.97 5.61
N SER A 61 9.14 12.70 5.94
CA SER A 61 9.74 13.35 7.09
C SER A 61 9.86 14.82 6.73
N LEU A 62 9.15 15.66 7.48
CA LEU A 62 9.03 17.09 7.22
C LEU A 62 10.43 17.74 7.13
N GLY A 63 11.39 17.20 7.87
CA GLY A 63 12.81 17.54 7.78
C GLY A 63 13.48 17.23 6.43
N ARG A 64 13.16 16.10 5.76
CA ARG A 64 13.67 15.82 4.40
C ARG A 64 13.08 16.81 3.40
N MET A 65 11.81 17.16 3.53
CA MET A 65 11.18 18.14 2.66
C MET A 65 11.81 19.53 2.83
N LEU A 66 12.00 19.99 4.09
CA LEU A 66 12.69 21.24 4.40
C LEU A 66 14.14 21.26 3.87
N PHE A 67 14.87 20.16 4.01
CA PHE A 67 16.24 20.06 3.49
C PHE A 67 16.30 20.18 1.96
N VAL A 68 15.41 19.48 1.25
CA VAL A 68 15.32 19.56 -0.22
C VAL A 68 14.95 20.96 -0.68
N VAL A 69 14.00 21.62 0.00
CA VAL A 69 13.60 23.01 -0.31
C VAL A 69 14.76 23.98 -0.07
N ALA A 70 15.46 23.87 1.06
CA ALA A 70 16.61 24.72 1.37
C ALA A 70 17.75 24.52 0.35
N ALA A 71 18.05 23.27 -0.02
CA ALA A 71 19.06 22.96 -1.02
C ALA A 71 18.69 23.53 -2.40
N ALA A 72 17.42 23.44 -2.80
CA ALA A 72 16.95 24.01 -4.06
C ALA A 72 17.06 25.54 -4.07
N VAL A 73 16.69 26.23 -2.98
CA VAL A 73 16.81 27.69 -2.86
C VAL A 73 18.27 28.13 -2.94
N LEU A 74 19.18 27.44 -2.24
CA LEU A 74 20.61 27.73 -2.29
C LEU A 74 21.20 27.52 -3.69
N ALA A 75 20.80 26.46 -4.39
CA ALA A 75 21.23 26.21 -5.76
C ALA A 75 20.78 27.33 -6.72
N ILE A 76 19.53 27.81 -6.58
CA ILE A 76 19.01 28.92 -7.38
C ILE A 76 19.76 30.21 -7.05
N LEU A 77 19.98 30.54 -5.78
CA LEU A 77 20.76 31.73 -5.40
C LEU A 77 22.18 31.67 -5.95
N GLY A 78 22.85 30.53 -5.82
CA GLY A 78 24.19 30.32 -6.35
C GLY A 78 24.23 30.56 -7.86
N LEU A 79 23.30 29.95 -8.60
CA LEU A 79 23.18 30.15 -10.04
C LEU A 79 22.98 31.64 -10.41
N LEU A 80 22.06 32.33 -9.73
CA LEU A 80 21.79 33.75 -9.98
C LEU A 80 23.01 34.64 -9.70
N LEU A 81 23.75 34.35 -8.62
CA LEU A 81 24.98 35.08 -8.29
C LEU A 81 26.08 34.81 -9.32
N THR A 82 26.23 33.57 -9.79
CA THR A 82 27.17 33.23 -10.86
C THR A 82 26.82 33.95 -12.15
N LEU A 83 25.54 33.97 -12.54
CA LEU A 83 25.07 34.69 -13.72
C LEU A 83 25.28 36.20 -13.58
N ARG A 84 25.04 36.77 -12.40
CA ARG A 84 25.32 38.18 -12.08
C ARG A 84 26.80 38.49 -12.23
N TYR A 85 27.68 37.67 -11.65
CA TYR A 85 29.12 37.85 -11.75
C TYR A 85 29.63 37.77 -13.20
N LEU A 86 29.09 36.85 -14.00
CA LEU A 86 29.43 36.73 -15.42
C LEU A 86 28.88 37.89 -16.25
N ALA A 87 27.71 38.44 -15.90
CA ALA A 87 27.07 39.53 -16.64
C ALA A 87 27.65 40.91 -16.30
N THR A 88 28.18 41.10 -15.10
CA THR A 88 28.88 42.32 -14.69
C THR A 88 30.27 41.97 -14.18
N PRO A 89 31.21 41.64 -15.09
CA PRO A 89 32.60 41.55 -14.69
C PRO A 89 33.08 42.93 -14.19
N PRO A 90 33.92 42.99 -13.15
CA PRO A 90 34.53 44.25 -12.71
C PRO A 90 35.39 44.90 -13.80
#